data_AF-A0A084SHH8-F1
#
_entry.id   AF-A0A084SHH8-F1
#
_cell.length_a   1.000
_cell.length_b   1.000
_cell.length_c   1.000
_cell.angle_alpha   90.00
_cell.angle_beta   90.00
_cell.angle_gamma   90.00
#
_symmetry.space_group_name_H-M   'P 1'
#
loop_
_entity.id
_entity.type
_entity.pdbx_description
1 polymer ?
#
loop_
_entity_poly.entity_id
_entity_poly.type
_entity_poly.pdbx_seq_one_letter_code
_entity_poly.pdbx_strand_id
1 'polypeptide(L)'
;MARLLVFCESPADFETIQGLVDRVLRKQGPDWVRELLEGPSEDARKGFRDWVPDGEGRGYFDLHKLATYANRLKLRVPQGHFAGHPGEAGALMGRTAFLVARELALSGTAIDAVILVWDMDDQGAARRTGLDQASAEARPLVSFEIVLGCPDPMREAWVLAGFEPQSEAERAALADMRQELGFNPCEEAHRLDAKKEHAKRSPKRVLDVLTASEHEREVRCWTEAPLVLLHARGTLSGLTTFLDKTAESLVPRLSGVPPRPLTQD
;
A
#
# COMPACT_ATOMS: atom_id res chain seq x y z
N MET A 1 -2.28 13.33 -15.78
CA MET A 1 -3.03 12.46 -14.85
C MET A 1 -2.27 11.17 -14.72
N ALA A 2 -1.86 10.78 -13.52
CA ALA A 2 -1.13 9.52 -13.30
C ALA A 2 -2.10 8.35 -13.21
N ARG A 3 -1.86 7.25 -13.93
CA ARG A 3 -2.68 6.03 -13.90
C ARG A 3 -1.97 4.96 -13.07
N LEU A 4 -2.58 4.62 -11.94
CA LEU A 4 -2.00 3.75 -10.93
C LEU A 4 -2.76 2.42 -10.91
N LEU A 5 -2.03 1.32 -11.01
CA LEU A 5 -2.61 -0.02 -10.86
C LEU A 5 -2.18 -0.61 -9.52
N VAL A 6 -3.15 -1.03 -8.70
CA VAL A 6 -2.86 -1.59 -7.36
C VAL A 6 -3.17 -3.08 -7.32
N PHE A 7 -2.26 -3.86 -6.77
CA PHE A 7 -2.48 -5.23 -6.32
C PHE A 7 -2.46 -5.27 -4.79
N CYS A 8 -3.51 -5.80 -4.16
CA CYS A 8 -3.59 -6.01 -2.71
C CYS A 8 -4.60 -7.12 -2.37
N GLU A 9 -4.71 -7.51 -1.11
CA GLU A 9 -5.56 -8.64 -0.68
C GLU A 9 -7.02 -8.24 -0.47
N SER A 10 -7.27 -7.03 0.02
CA SER A 10 -8.59 -6.60 0.45
C SER A 10 -8.93 -5.14 0.10
N PRO A 11 -10.22 -4.75 0.22
CA PRO A 11 -10.62 -3.35 0.09
C PRO A 11 -9.99 -2.44 1.16
N ALA A 12 -9.76 -2.94 2.37
CA ALA A 12 -9.16 -2.17 3.46
C ALA A 12 -7.68 -1.85 3.17
N ASP A 13 -6.95 -2.78 2.54
CA ASP A 13 -5.58 -2.52 2.06
C ASP A 13 -5.61 -1.41 1.01
N PHE A 14 -6.53 -1.50 0.05
CA PHE A 14 -6.65 -0.52 -1.02
C PHE A 14 -6.92 0.87 -0.47
N GLU A 15 -7.87 1.02 0.45
CA GLU A 15 -8.17 2.30 1.10
C GLU A 15 -6.96 2.88 1.85
N THR A 16 -6.22 2.03 2.57
CA THR A 16 -5.00 2.42 3.28
C THR A 16 -3.92 2.91 2.28
N ILE A 17 -3.73 2.17 1.19
CA ILE A 17 -2.78 2.52 0.11
C ILE A 17 -3.16 3.86 -0.53
N GLN A 18 -4.43 4.06 -0.88
CA GLN A 18 -4.92 5.31 -1.47
C GLN A 18 -4.61 6.49 -0.55
N GLY A 19 -4.96 6.37 0.73
CA GLY A 19 -4.70 7.42 1.71
C GLY A 19 -3.20 7.72 1.86
N LEU A 20 -2.35 6.71 1.99
CA LEU A 20 -0.90 6.89 2.13
C LEU A 20 -0.26 7.51 0.88
N VAL A 21 -0.68 7.10 -0.32
CA VAL A 21 -0.24 7.71 -1.57
C VAL A 21 -0.61 9.20 -1.60
N ASP A 22 -1.84 9.55 -1.20
CA ASP A 22 -2.28 10.94 -1.15
C ASP A 22 -1.50 11.77 -0.14
N ARG A 23 -1.13 11.18 1.01
CA ARG A 23 -0.26 11.82 2.00
C ARG A 23 1.09 12.18 1.40
N VAL A 24 1.71 11.23 0.70
CA VAL A 24 3.01 11.42 0.05
C VAL A 24 2.91 12.52 -1.01
N LEU A 25 1.91 12.45 -1.89
CA LEU A 25 1.73 13.40 -2.97
C LEU A 25 1.38 14.81 -2.47
N ARG A 26 0.56 14.94 -1.44
CA ARG A 26 0.26 16.23 -0.79
C ARG A 26 1.51 16.88 -0.18
N LYS A 27 2.37 16.07 0.46
CA LYS A 27 3.52 16.59 1.20
C LYS A 27 4.73 16.84 0.31
N GLN A 28 4.99 15.96 -0.64
CA GLN A 28 6.21 15.91 -1.44
C GLN A 28 5.99 16.17 -2.94
N GLY A 29 4.73 16.13 -3.39
CA GLY A 29 4.38 16.46 -4.77
C GLY A 29 4.48 17.96 -5.08
N PRO A 30 4.30 18.33 -6.36
CA PRO A 30 4.32 19.73 -6.78
C PRO A 30 3.16 20.51 -6.18
N ASP A 31 3.31 21.84 -6.07
CA ASP A 31 2.33 22.68 -5.38
C ASP A 31 0.92 22.56 -5.95
N TRP A 32 0.77 22.38 -7.27
CA TRP A 32 -0.55 22.19 -7.90
C TRP A 32 -1.26 20.90 -7.44
N VAL A 33 -0.53 19.83 -7.11
CA VAL A 33 -1.12 18.59 -6.55
C VAL A 33 -1.58 18.86 -5.12
N ARG A 34 -0.80 19.59 -4.33
CA ARG A 34 -1.16 19.99 -2.98
C ARG A 34 -2.43 20.84 -2.98
N GLU A 35 -2.48 21.86 -3.83
CA GLU A 35 -3.65 22.75 -3.97
C GLU A 35 -4.92 21.98 -4.37
N LEU A 36 -4.83 21.01 -5.28
CA LEU A 36 -5.97 20.16 -5.65
C LEU A 36 -6.43 19.27 -4.49
N LEU A 37 -5.50 18.70 -3.73
CA LEU A 37 -5.80 17.82 -2.60
C LEU A 37 -6.40 18.59 -1.41
N GLU A 38 -5.97 19.84 -1.19
CA GLU A 38 -6.50 20.71 -0.13
C GLU A 38 -7.78 21.44 -0.55
N GLY A 39 -8.03 21.55 -1.86
CA GLY A 39 -9.23 22.19 -2.40
C GLY A 39 -10.53 21.46 -2.05
N PRO A 40 -11.68 22.16 -2.13
CA PRO A 40 -12.98 21.64 -1.71
C PRO A 40 -13.64 20.69 -2.73
N SER A 41 -13.10 20.58 -3.95
CA SER A 41 -13.69 19.78 -5.02
C SER A 41 -13.20 18.34 -4.98
N GLU A 42 -14.08 17.41 -4.62
CA GLU A 42 -13.84 15.97 -4.72
C GLU A 42 -13.47 15.53 -6.14
N ASP A 43 -14.09 16.12 -7.17
CA ASP A 43 -13.79 15.82 -8.56
C ASP A 43 -12.37 16.26 -8.94
N ALA A 44 -11.92 17.41 -8.42
CA ALA A 44 -10.55 17.89 -8.61
C ALA A 44 -9.52 16.98 -7.93
N ARG A 45 -9.84 16.42 -6.74
CA ARG A 45 -9.01 15.42 -6.04
C ARG A 45 -8.88 14.12 -6.82
N LYS A 46 -9.87 13.76 -7.65
CA LYS A 46 -9.83 12.60 -8.55
C LYS A 46 -9.17 12.90 -9.90
N GLY A 47 -9.09 14.17 -10.31
CA GLY A 47 -8.63 14.55 -11.66
C GLY A 47 -7.13 14.36 -11.92
N PHE A 48 -6.29 14.27 -10.90
CA PHE A 48 -4.83 14.17 -11.10
C PHE A 48 -4.27 12.74 -11.10
N ARG A 49 -5.00 11.77 -10.53
CA ARG A 49 -4.64 10.35 -10.57
C ARG A 49 -5.87 9.47 -10.79
N ASP A 50 -5.71 8.39 -11.55
CA ASP A 50 -6.73 7.38 -11.77
C ASP A 50 -6.28 6.05 -11.18
N TRP A 51 -7.22 5.28 -10.62
CA TRP A 51 -6.97 3.92 -10.18
C TRP A 51 -7.48 2.96 -11.24
N VAL A 52 -6.58 2.21 -11.87
CA VAL A 52 -6.91 1.27 -12.94
C VAL A 52 -7.80 0.16 -12.37
N PRO A 53 -9.07 0.05 -12.78
CA PRO A 53 -9.98 -0.95 -12.24
C PRO A 53 -9.64 -2.34 -12.77
N ASP A 54 -10.06 -3.37 -12.03
CA ASP A 54 -9.84 -4.76 -12.44
C ASP A 54 -10.82 -5.28 -13.51
N GLY A 55 -11.74 -4.42 -13.95
CA GLY A 55 -12.80 -4.76 -14.90
C GLY A 55 -13.98 -5.54 -14.31
N GLU A 56 -13.99 -5.78 -12.99
CA GLU A 56 -15.07 -6.46 -12.25
C GLU A 56 -15.71 -5.55 -11.19
N GLY A 57 -15.51 -4.23 -11.32
CA GLY A 57 -16.05 -3.22 -10.41
C GLY A 57 -15.16 -2.91 -9.20
N ARG A 58 -13.96 -3.51 -9.08
CA ARG A 58 -12.98 -3.13 -8.05
C ARG A 58 -11.98 -2.10 -8.61
N GLY A 59 -11.57 -1.17 -7.76
CA GLY A 59 -10.48 -0.22 -8.04
C GLY A 59 -9.07 -0.80 -7.89
N TYR A 60 -8.97 -2.08 -7.53
CA TYR A 60 -7.71 -2.81 -7.30
C TYR A 60 -7.83 -4.24 -7.82
N PHE A 61 -6.68 -4.87 -8.04
CA PHE A 61 -6.55 -6.27 -8.41
C PHE A 61 -6.31 -7.12 -7.16
N ASP A 62 -7.24 -8.04 -6.89
CA ASP A 62 -7.18 -8.95 -5.75
C ASP A 62 -6.07 -10.00 -5.95
N LEU A 63 -5.09 -10.03 -5.03
CA LEU A 63 -3.97 -10.97 -5.08
C LEU A 63 -4.43 -12.44 -5.06
N HIS A 64 -5.55 -12.75 -4.41
CA HIS A 64 -6.13 -14.10 -4.39
C HIS A 64 -6.72 -14.50 -5.75
N LYS A 65 -6.91 -13.55 -6.68
CA LYS A 65 -7.49 -13.75 -8.01
C LYS A 65 -6.48 -13.65 -9.15
N LEU A 66 -5.17 -13.60 -8.86
CA LEU A 66 -4.13 -13.49 -9.89
C LEU A 66 -4.22 -14.56 -10.99
N ALA A 67 -4.54 -15.80 -10.64
CA ALA A 67 -4.73 -16.86 -11.62
C ALA A 67 -5.91 -16.56 -12.56
N THR A 68 -7.01 -16.02 -12.03
CA THR A 68 -8.17 -15.59 -12.82
C THR A 68 -7.81 -14.46 -13.78
N TYR A 69 -7.09 -13.44 -13.30
CA TYR A 69 -6.62 -12.33 -14.15
C TYR A 69 -5.68 -12.81 -15.24
N ALA A 70 -4.71 -13.68 -14.91
CA ALA A 70 -3.79 -14.25 -15.87
C ALA A 70 -4.51 -15.09 -16.94
N ASN A 71 -5.48 -15.91 -16.54
CA ASN A 71 -6.28 -16.72 -17.47
C ASN A 71 -7.13 -15.85 -18.41
N ARG A 72 -7.76 -14.78 -17.89
CA ARG A 72 -8.53 -13.82 -18.70
C ARG A 72 -7.68 -13.14 -19.77
N LEU A 73 -6.43 -12.84 -19.43
CA LEU A 73 -5.43 -12.27 -20.33
C LEU A 73 -4.66 -13.34 -21.14
N LYS A 74 -5.03 -14.62 -21.01
CA LYS A 74 -4.39 -15.77 -21.70
C LYS A 74 -2.87 -15.82 -21.49
N LEU A 75 -2.40 -15.42 -20.31
CA LEU A 75 -0.99 -15.36 -19.98
C LEU A 75 -0.42 -16.75 -19.72
N ARG A 76 0.76 -17.00 -20.26
CA ARG A 76 1.61 -18.11 -19.85
C ARG A 76 2.57 -17.60 -18.79
N VAL A 77 2.27 -17.89 -17.53
CA VAL A 77 3.14 -17.51 -16.42
C VAL A 77 4.30 -18.51 -16.32
N PRO A 78 5.55 -18.09 -16.58
CA PRO A 78 6.69 -18.97 -16.43
C PRO A 78 6.85 -19.41 -14.98
N GLN A 79 6.92 -20.71 -14.76
CA GLN A 79 7.35 -21.29 -13.49
C GLN A 79 8.89 -21.33 -13.46
N GLY A 80 9.48 -21.28 -12.27
CA GLY A 80 10.91 -21.59 -12.08
C GLY A 80 11.77 -20.43 -11.61
N HIS A 81 13.02 -20.41 -12.09
CA HIS A 81 14.12 -19.64 -11.51
C HIS A 81 14.01 -18.13 -11.79
N PHE A 82 14.58 -17.34 -10.90
CA PHE A 82 14.81 -15.90 -11.00
C PHE A 82 16.32 -15.68 -10.96
N ALA A 83 16.91 -15.13 -12.03
CA ALA A 83 18.35 -14.97 -12.18
C ALA A 83 19.16 -16.27 -11.90
N GLY A 84 18.63 -17.44 -12.28
CA GLY A 84 19.29 -18.73 -12.08
C GLY A 84 19.10 -19.37 -10.71
N HIS A 85 18.38 -18.73 -9.79
CA HIS A 85 18.05 -19.28 -8.46
C HIS A 85 16.56 -19.62 -8.35
N PRO A 86 16.15 -20.60 -7.53
CA PRO A 86 14.73 -20.83 -7.25
C PRO A 86 14.07 -19.55 -6.73
N GLY A 87 12.81 -19.33 -7.11
CA GLY A 87 12.02 -18.22 -6.57
C GLY A 87 11.68 -18.46 -5.10
N GLU A 88 11.88 -17.45 -4.27
CA GLU A 88 11.45 -17.44 -2.87
C GLU A 88 9.93 -17.29 -2.75
N ALA A 89 9.41 -17.42 -1.53
CA ALA A 89 7.99 -17.17 -1.24
C ALA A 89 7.55 -15.82 -1.85
N GLY A 90 6.41 -15.79 -2.53
CA GLY A 90 5.90 -14.58 -3.19
C GLY A 90 6.48 -14.27 -4.57
N ALA A 91 7.60 -14.87 -4.99
CA ALA A 91 8.23 -14.54 -6.28
C ALA A 91 7.32 -14.83 -7.48
N LEU A 92 6.70 -16.00 -7.50
CA LEU A 92 5.75 -16.36 -8.55
C LEU A 92 4.50 -15.46 -8.55
N MET A 93 4.01 -15.10 -7.36
CA MET A 93 2.86 -14.21 -7.21
C MET A 93 3.18 -12.83 -7.77
N GLY A 94 4.32 -12.24 -7.37
CA GLY A 94 4.81 -10.96 -7.90
C GLY A 94 5.02 -11.00 -9.41
N ARG A 95 5.66 -12.06 -9.94
CA ARG A 95 5.84 -12.25 -11.38
C ARG A 95 4.50 -12.25 -12.11
N THR A 96 3.52 -12.98 -11.57
CA THR A 96 2.17 -13.05 -12.17
C THR A 96 1.50 -11.67 -12.18
N ALA A 97 1.58 -10.92 -11.08
CA ALA A 97 1.04 -9.57 -11.00
C ALA A 97 1.69 -8.62 -12.03
N PHE A 98 3.02 -8.63 -12.15
CA PHE A 98 3.71 -7.78 -13.11
C PHE A 98 3.46 -8.20 -14.57
N LEU A 99 3.26 -9.49 -14.85
CA LEU A 99 2.84 -9.96 -16.18
C LEU A 99 1.42 -9.49 -16.52
N VAL A 100 0.49 -9.54 -15.57
CA VAL A 100 -0.87 -8.99 -15.74
C VAL A 100 -0.80 -7.50 -16.07
N ALA A 101 -0.08 -6.71 -15.28
CA ALA A 101 0.07 -5.28 -15.53
C ALA A 101 0.76 -4.98 -16.87
N ARG A 102 1.81 -5.74 -17.22
CA ARG A 102 2.51 -5.62 -18.50
C ARG A 102 1.58 -5.88 -19.68
N GLU A 103 0.76 -6.92 -19.61
CA GLU A 103 -0.17 -7.24 -20.70
C GLU A 103 -1.26 -6.18 -20.86
N LEU A 104 -1.78 -5.64 -19.74
CA LEU A 104 -2.71 -4.51 -19.78
C LEU A 104 -2.07 -3.28 -20.44
N ALA A 105 -0.80 -2.99 -20.11
CA ALA A 105 -0.03 -1.91 -20.74
C ALA A 105 0.15 -2.12 -22.25
N LEU A 106 0.54 -3.34 -22.66
CA LEU A 106 0.70 -3.70 -24.08
C LEU A 106 -0.63 -3.66 -24.85
N SER A 107 -1.75 -3.91 -24.15
CA SER A 107 -3.11 -3.82 -24.70
C SER A 107 -3.65 -2.39 -24.75
N GLY A 108 -2.83 -1.37 -24.46
CA GLY A 108 -3.19 0.04 -24.57
C GLY A 108 -3.71 0.68 -23.28
N THR A 109 -3.70 -0.03 -22.14
CA THR A 109 -4.01 0.59 -20.85
C THR A 109 -2.81 1.42 -20.41
N ALA A 110 -2.94 2.75 -20.37
CA ALA A 110 -1.89 3.58 -19.82
C ALA A 110 -1.72 3.30 -18.31
N ILE A 111 -0.48 3.00 -17.90
CA ILE A 111 -0.07 2.71 -16.52
C ILE A 111 1.24 3.45 -16.28
N ASP A 112 1.25 4.32 -15.28
CA ASP A 112 2.45 5.06 -14.86
C ASP A 112 3.20 4.33 -13.75
N ALA A 113 2.46 3.68 -12.85
CA ALA A 113 3.03 2.86 -11.79
C ALA A 113 2.12 1.69 -11.41
N VAL A 114 2.76 0.59 -11.00
CA VAL A 114 2.15 -0.56 -10.35
C VAL A 114 2.55 -0.55 -8.88
N ILE A 115 1.56 -0.53 -8.00
CA ILE A 115 1.74 -0.65 -6.55
C ILE A 115 1.28 -2.05 -6.16
N LEU A 116 2.18 -2.86 -5.61
CA LEU A 116 1.86 -4.19 -5.10
C LEU A 116 2.09 -4.17 -3.59
N VAL A 117 1.03 -4.36 -2.82
CA VAL A 117 1.10 -4.46 -1.36
C VAL A 117 0.65 -5.84 -0.92
N TRP A 118 1.47 -6.50 -0.11
CA TRP A 118 1.20 -7.83 0.40
C TRP A 118 1.69 -7.98 1.83
N ASP A 119 0.85 -8.50 2.71
CA ASP A 119 1.21 -8.74 4.11
C ASP A 119 2.36 -9.73 4.22
N MET A 120 3.23 -9.54 5.22
CA MET A 120 4.44 -10.35 5.38
C MET A 120 4.22 -11.57 6.27
N ASP A 121 3.23 -11.52 7.17
CA ASP A 121 2.94 -12.54 8.17
C ASP A 121 4.22 -13.06 8.86
N ASP A 122 4.31 -14.37 9.14
CA ASP A 122 5.48 -15.03 9.69
C ASP A 122 6.54 -15.40 8.63
N GLN A 123 6.36 -14.99 7.37
CA GLN A 123 7.24 -15.32 6.25
C GLN A 123 7.93 -14.07 5.68
N GLY A 124 7.98 -12.97 6.42
CA GLY A 124 8.33 -11.65 5.89
C GLY A 124 9.66 -11.57 5.15
N ALA A 125 10.72 -12.21 5.64
CA ALA A 125 12.01 -12.20 4.96
C ALA A 125 11.97 -12.90 3.60
N ALA A 126 11.34 -14.08 3.53
CA ALA A 126 11.23 -14.85 2.29
C ALA A 126 10.26 -14.17 1.30
N ARG A 127 9.10 -13.69 1.78
CA ARG A 127 8.11 -12.96 0.97
C ARG A 127 8.71 -11.70 0.35
N ARG A 128 9.44 -10.91 1.15
CA ARG A 128 10.13 -9.71 0.67
C ARG A 128 11.17 -10.05 -0.39
N THR A 129 12.01 -11.05 -0.14
CA THR A 129 13.02 -11.51 -1.10
C THR A 129 12.37 -11.97 -2.41
N GLY A 130 11.27 -12.72 -2.36
CA GLY A 130 10.56 -13.15 -3.56
C GLY A 130 9.95 -11.99 -4.35
N LEU A 131 9.35 -11.01 -3.67
CA LEU A 131 8.85 -9.80 -4.34
C LEU A 131 9.98 -8.98 -4.99
N ASP A 132 11.14 -8.88 -4.33
CA ASP A 132 12.32 -8.24 -4.89
C ASP A 132 12.84 -8.98 -6.12
N GLN A 133 12.88 -10.32 -6.10
CA GLN A 133 13.21 -11.15 -7.27
C GLN A 133 12.25 -10.87 -8.44
N ALA A 134 10.95 -10.84 -8.17
CA ALA A 134 9.94 -10.56 -9.19
C ALA A 134 10.05 -9.13 -9.74
N SER A 135 10.28 -8.15 -8.89
CA SER A 135 10.44 -6.75 -9.30
C SER A 135 11.71 -6.56 -10.15
N ALA A 136 12.84 -7.14 -9.73
CA ALA A 136 14.11 -7.05 -10.45
C ALA A 136 14.01 -7.66 -11.86
N GLU A 137 13.31 -8.78 -12.00
CA GLU A 137 13.05 -9.41 -13.31
C GLU A 137 12.11 -8.56 -14.18
N ALA A 138 11.07 -7.96 -13.58
CA ALA A 138 10.05 -7.22 -14.33
C ALA A 138 10.52 -5.84 -14.81
N ARG A 139 11.30 -5.10 -14.00
CA ARG A 139 11.74 -3.72 -14.30
C ARG A 139 12.32 -3.50 -15.70
N PRO A 140 13.22 -4.34 -16.24
CA PRO A 140 13.73 -4.13 -17.61
C PRO A 140 12.71 -4.42 -18.72
N LEU A 141 11.54 -4.99 -18.38
CA LEU A 141 10.53 -5.48 -19.34
C LEU A 141 9.25 -4.64 -19.38
N VAL A 142 9.15 -3.61 -18.52
CA VAL A 142 7.93 -2.81 -18.34
C VAL A 142 8.23 -1.31 -18.52
N SER A 143 7.22 -0.54 -18.91
CA SER A 143 7.31 0.91 -19.09
C SER A 143 6.86 1.72 -17.87
N PHE A 144 6.32 1.06 -16.84
CA PHE A 144 5.80 1.66 -15.63
C PHE A 144 6.76 1.46 -14.45
N GLU A 145 6.62 2.31 -13.43
CA GLU A 145 7.32 2.12 -12.17
C GLU A 145 6.72 0.98 -11.34
N ILE A 146 7.53 0.33 -10.51
CA ILE A 146 7.07 -0.70 -9.56
C ILE A 146 7.35 -0.21 -8.14
N VAL A 147 6.29 -0.14 -7.33
CA VAL A 147 6.33 0.18 -5.90
C VAL A 147 5.87 -1.06 -5.13
N LEU A 148 6.70 -1.53 -4.20
CA LEU A 148 6.38 -2.66 -3.33
C LEU A 148 6.02 -2.15 -1.93
N GLY A 149 4.88 -2.58 -1.42
CA GLY A 149 4.49 -2.44 -0.02
C GLY A 149 4.55 -3.79 0.67
N CYS A 150 5.27 -3.87 1.78
CA CYS A 150 5.43 -5.12 2.53
C CYS A 150 5.16 -4.85 4.01
N PRO A 151 3.88 -4.69 4.41
CA PRO A 151 3.51 -4.52 5.81
C PRO A 151 3.99 -5.68 6.65
N ASP A 152 4.67 -5.37 7.76
CA ASP A 152 5.25 -6.37 8.66
C ASP A 152 4.70 -6.17 10.09
N PRO A 153 3.91 -7.14 10.62
CA PRO A 153 3.47 -8.38 9.94
C PRO A 153 2.37 -8.18 8.87
N MET A 154 1.53 -7.14 9.00
CA MET A 154 0.34 -6.91 8.19
C MET A 154 -0.06 -5.43 8.16
N ARG A 155 -1.04 -5.08 7.32
CA ARG A 155 -1.58 -3.71 7.15
C ARG A 155 -1.82 -2.98 8.48
N GLU A 156 -2.36 -3.63 9.50
CA GLU A 156 -2.64 -3.03 10.80
C GLU A 156 -1.37 -2.42 11.44
N ALA A 157 -0.18 -2.98 11.18
CA ALA A 157 1.08 -2.43 11.68
C ALA A 157 1.37 -1.04 11.09
N TRP A 158 0.95 -0.77 9.85
CA TRP A 158 1.04 0.55 9.24
C TRP A 158 0.04 1.52 9.83
N VAL A 159 -1.19 1.05 10.09
CA VAL A 159 -2.23 1.86 10.73
C VAL A 159 -1.81 2.26 12.14
N LEU A 160 -1.30 1.31 12.94
CA LEU A 160 -0.86 1.55 14.31
C LEU A 160 0.29 2.58 14.40
N ALA A 161 1.15 2.67 13.38
CA ALA A 161 2.19 3.69 13.32
C ALA A 161 1.62 5.11 13.39
N GLY A 162 0.42 5.31 12.83
CA GLY A 162 -0.29 6.59 12.83
C GLY A 162 -1.19 6.83 14.03
N PHE A 163 -1.33 5.88 14.95
CA PHE A 163 -2.17 6.08 16.12
C PHE A 163 -1.52 7.07 17.10
N GLU A 164 -2.17 8.21 17.31
CA GLU A 164 -1.88 9.17 18.38
C GLU A 164 -3.15 9.37 19.21
N PRO A 165 -3.13 9.13 20.53
CA PRO A 165 -4.33 9.17 21.34
C PRO A 165 -4.88 10.61 21.47
N GLN A 166 -6.13 10.81 21.06
CA GLN A 166 -6.81 12.11 21.04
C GLN A 166 -7.70 12.34 22.27
N SER A 167 -8.07 11.27 22.98
CA SER A 167 -8.92 11.31 24.18
C SER A 167 -8.22 10.70 25.39
N GLU A 168 -8.77 10.94 26.59
CA GLU A 168 -8.27 10.30 27.81
C GLU A 168 -8.50 8.78 27.79
N ALA A 169 -9.61 8.34 27.19
CA ALA A 169 -9.89 6.91 27.00
C ALA A 169 -8.86 6.24 26.09
N GLU A 170 -8.48 6.89 24.98
CA GLU A 170 -7.43 6.38 24.07
C GLU A 170 -6.06 6.36 24.74
N ARG A 171 -5.73 7.38 25.56
CA ARG A 171 -4.50 7.40 26.35
C ARG A 171 -4.44 6.25 27.35
N ALA A 172 -5.56 5.99 28.05
CA ALA A 172 -5.66 4.87 28.98
C ALA A 172 -5.55 3.53 28.25
N ALA A 173 -6.27 3.34 27.14
CA ALA A 173 -6.20 2.13 26.33
C ALA A 173 -4.78 1.86 25.81
N LEU A 174 -4.06 2.90 25.35
CA LEU A 174 -2.67 2.76 24.93
C LEU A 174 -1.74 2.42 26.10
N ALA A 175 -1.95 3.01 27.27
CA ALA A 175 -1.18 2.69 28.47
C ALA A 175 -1.40 1.23 28.90
N ASP A 176 -2.65 0.75 28.89
CA ASP A 176 -3.02 -0.62 29.19
C ASP A 176 -2.39 -1.60 28.19
N MET A 177 -2.46 -1.30 26.88
CA MET A 177 -1.81 -2.11 25.85
C MET A 177 -0.29 -2.15 26.03
N ARG A 178 0.33 -1.03 26.41
CA ARG A 178 1.77 -0.98 26.70
C ARG A 178 2.15 -1.87 27.87
N GLN A 179 1.38 -1.80 28.96
CA GLN A 179 1.59 -2.65 30.13
C GLN A 179 1.38 -4.13 29.79
N GLU A 180 0.33 -4.43 29.03
CA GLU A 180 -0.02 -5.78 28.65
C GLU A 180 1.07 -6.39 27.74
N LEU A 181 1.47 -5.68 26.69
CA LEU A 181 2.42 -6.17 25.68
C LEU A 181 3.88 -6.13 26.15
N GLY A 182 4.20 -5.22 27.07
CA GLY A 182 5.57 -4.93 27.51
C GLY A 182 6.37 -4.06 26.53
N PHE A 183 5.70 -3.41 25.57
CA PHE A 183 6.27 -2.49 24.58
C PHE A 183 5.19 -1.56 24.02
N ASN A 184 5.60 -0.53 23.26
CA ASN A 184 4.65 0.38 22.62
C ASN A 184 4.22 -0.15 21.23
N PRO A 185 2.96 -0.60 21.06
CA PRO A 185 2.52 -1.17 19.78
C PRO A 185 2.50 -0.16 18.62
N CYS A 186 2.44 1.14 18.91
CA CYS A 186 2.48 2.18 17.87
C CYS A 186 3.90 2.46 17.36
N GLU A 187 4.92 2.17 18.16
CA GLU A 187 6.35 2.38 17.80
C GLU A 187 7.02 1.09 17.34
N GLU A 188 6.56 -0.05 17.84
CA GLU A 188 7.16 -1.36 17.64
C GLU A 188 6.15 -2.36 17.09
N ALA A 189 5.29 -1.93 16.15
CA ALA A 189 4.21 -2.74 15.58
C ALA A 189 4.70 -4.06 14.94
N HIS A 190 5.93 -4.09 14.42
CA HIS A 190 6.59 -5.29 13.91
C HIS A 190 6.77 -6.42 14.96
N ARG A 191 6.65 -6.12 16.26
CA ARG A 191 6.70 -7.11 17.35
C ARG A 191 5.35 -7.78 17.62
N LEU A 192 4.28 -7.32 16.96
CA LEU A 192 3.00 -7.99 16.96
C LEU A 192 3.14 -9.17 16.01
N ASP A 193 3.04 -10.40 16.52
CA ASP A 193 3.44 -11.63 15.80
C ASP A 193 2.35 -12.72 15.86
N ALA A 194 1.20 -12.42 16.45
CA ALA A 194 0.22 -13.45 16.74
C ALA A 194 -0.72 -13.73 15.56
N LYS A 195 -0.70 -14.98 15.09
CA LYS A 195 -1.56 -15.49 14.00
C LYS A 195 -3.04 -15.55 14.30
N LYS A 196 -3.43 -15.67 15.58
CA LYS A 196 -4.84 -15.71 15.97
C LYS A 196 -5.31 -14.29 16.24
N GLU A 197 -6.41 -13.87 15.60
CA GLU A 197 -6.92 -12.49 15.65
C GLU A 197 -7.18 -11.98 17.07
N HIS A 198 -7.50 -12.85 18.02
CA HIS A 198 -7.76 -12.48 19.42
C HIS A 198 -6.59 -12.78 20.36
N ALA A 199 -5.46 -13.25 19.84
CA ALA A 199 -4.29 -13.48 20.67
C ALA A 199 -3.70 -12.15 21.16
N LYS A 200 -2.97 -12.25 22.26
CA LYS A 200 -2.38 -11.12 22.97
C LYS A 200 -1.69 -10.11 22.05
N ARG A 201 -0.81 -10.61 21.17
CA ARG A 201 0.00 -9.82 20.22
C ARG A 201 -0.59 -9.75 18.81
N SER A 202 -1.90 -9.89 18.66
CA SER A 202 -2.52 -9.75 17.35
C SER A 202 -2.59 -8.28 16.93
N PRO A 203 -2.10 -7.91 15.74
CA PRO A 203 -2.22 -6.55 15.22
C PRO A 203 -3.67 -6.06 15.17
N LYS A 204 -4.59 -6.91 14.72
CA LYS A 204 -6.03 -6.61 14.63
C LYS A 204 -6.64 -6.31 15.98
N ARG A 205 -6.43 -7.19 16.97
CA ARG A 205 -6.89 -6.95 18.35
C ARG A 205 -6.37 -5.62 18.90
N VAL A 206 -5.09 -5.35 18.73
CA VAL A 206 -4.49 -4.12 19.28
C VAL A 206 -5.09 -2.90 18.59
N LEU A 207 -5.25 -2.94 17.27
CA LEU A 207 -5.91 -1.87 16.54
C LEU A 207 -7.35 -1.67 17.01
N ASP A 208 -8.14 -2.74 17.09
CA ASP A 208 -9.53 -2.72 17.58
C ASP A 208 -9.65 -2.08 18.96
N VAL A 209 -8.78 -2.44 19.90
CA VAL A 209 -8.78 -1.87 21.25
C VAL A 209 -8.47 -0.38 21.22
N LEU A 210 -7.47 0.03 20.43
CA LEU A 210 -7.03 1.42 20.39
C LEU A 210 -8.01 2.33 19.65
N THR A 211 -8.68 1.83 18.62
CA THR A 211 -9.68 2.58 17.85
C THR A 211 -11.10 2.39 18.36
N ALA A 212 -11.31 1.58 19.41
CA ALA A 212 -12.63 1.12 19.86
C ALA A 212 -13.46 0.49 18.71
N SER A 213 -12.77 -0.15 17.75
CA SER A 213 -13.33 -0.65 16.49
C SER A 213 -14.10 0.40 15.67
N GLU A 214 -13.82 1.69 15.89
CA GLU A 214 -14.39 2.78 15.09
C GLU A 214 -13.58 2.96 13.80
N HIS A 215 -14.21 2.65 12.67
CA HIS A 215 -13.55 2.72 11.36
C HIS A 215 -13.04 4.14 11.04
N GLU A 216 -13.82 5.19 11.33
CA GLU A 216 -13.37 6.57 11.13
C GLU A 216 -12.10 6.87 11.93
N ARG A 217 -12.00 6.34 13.17
CA ARG A 217 -10.83 6.52 14.01
C ARG A 217 -9.61 5.83 13.43
N GLU A 218 -9.81 4.66 12.85
CA GLU A 218 -8.80 3.91 12.10
C GLU A 218 -8.28 4.71 10.91
N VAL A 219 -9.20 5.23 10.08
CA VAL A 219 -8.89 6.05 8.88
C VAL A 219 -8.03 7.26 9.23
N ARG A 220 -8.32 7.94 10.36
CA ARG A 220 -7.51 9.08 10.83
C ARG A 220 -6.04 8.71 11.06
N CYS A 221 -5.73 7.46 11.41
CA CYS A 221 -4.35 7.03 11.67
C CYS A 221 -3.45 7.19 10.43
N TRP A 222 -3.91 6.86 9.23
CA TRP A 222 -3.07 7.06 8.03
C TRP A 222 -3.38 8.36 7.28
N THR A 223 -4.55 8.96 7.47
CA THR A 223 -4.95 10.17 6.74
C THR A 223 -4.56 11.49 7.42
N GLU A 224 -4.42 11.50 8.75
CA GLU A 224 -4.15 12.72 9.54
C GLU A 224 -2.76 12.73 10.18
N ALA A 225 -2.33 11.60 10.76
CA ALA A 225 -1.08 11.48 11.52
C ALA A 225 0.14 12.02 10.76
N PRO A 226 0.98 12.90 11.35
CA PRO A 226 2.08 13.57 10.65
C PRO A 226 2.94 12.62 9.83
N LEU A 227 3.24 12.94 8.56
CA LEU A 227 3.99 12.02 7.69
C LEU A 227 5.37 11.66 8.28
N VAL A 228 6.02 12.61 8.95
CA VAL A 228 7.28 12.37 9.68
C VAL A 228 7.15 11.32 10.79
N LEU A 229 5.99 11.26 11.44
CA LEU A 229 5.70 10.26 12.48
C LEU A 229 5.54 8.88 11.87
N LEU A 230 4.83 8.79 10.73
CA LEU A 230 4.68 7.56 9.96
C LEU A 230 6.04 7.03 9.48
N HIS A 231 6.94 7.88 8.99
CA HIS A 231 8.31 7.46 8.64
C HIS A 231 9.10 6.99 9.88
N ALA A 232 8.99 7.67 11.02
CA ALA A 232 9.72 7.30 12.22
C ALA A 232 9.30 5.90 12.72
N ARG A 233 7.99 5.71 12.91
CA ARG A 233 7.40 4.47 13.46
C ARG A 233 7.32 3.33 12.43
N GLY A 234 7.33 3.67 11.15
CA GLY A 234 7.19 2.74 10.04
C GLY A 234 8.44 1.96 9.63
N THR A 235 9.59 2.26 10.23
CA THR A 235 10.90 1.77 9.75
C THR A 235 10.97 0.25 9.73
N LEU A 236 10.54 -0.39 10.82
CA LEU A 236 10.62 -1.85 10.97
C LEU A 236 9.38 -2.58 10.42
N SER A 237 8.27 -1.87 10.20
CA SER A 237 7.04 -2.44 9.62
C SER A 237 6.98 -2.33 8.09
N GLY A 238 8.02 -1.78 7.45
CA GLY A 238 8.08 -1.58 6.00
C GLY A 238 7.30 -0.37 5.47
N LEU A 239 6.63 0.40 6.33
CA LEU A 239 5.87 1.59 5.93
C LEU A 239 6.78 2.69 5.40
N THR A 240 7.92 2.94 6.05
CA THR A 240 8.88 3.97 5.61
C THR A 240 9.37 3.70 4.20
N THR A 241 9.78 2.47 3.92
CA THR A 241 10.20 2.03 2.58
C THR A 241 9.09 2.23 1.56
N PHE A 242 7.84 1.90 1.91
CA PHE A 242 6.70 2.13 1.02
C PHE A 242 6.53 3.62 0.70
N LEU A 243 6.50 4.49 1.71
CA LEU A 243 6.34 5.94 1.55
C LEU A 243 7.45 6.56 0.69
N ASP A 244 8.71 6.18 0.94
CA ASP A 244 9.87 6.67 0.18
C ASP A 244 9.79 6.21 -1.28
N LYS A 245 9.48 4.93 -1.52
CA LYS A 245 9.35 4.40 -2.89
C LYS A 245 8.17 5.01 -3.64
N THR A 246 7.05 5.26 -2.96
CA THR A 246 5.93 6.01 -3.55
C THR A 246 6.36 7.41 -3.97
N ALA A 247 7.12 8.13 -3.12
CA ALA A 247 7.59 9.46 -3.45
C ALA A 247 8.54 9.44 -4.67
N GLU A 248 9.55 8.58 -4.63
CA GLU A 248 10.54 8.40 -5.69
C GLU A 248 9.89 8.06 -7.05
N SER A 249 8.88 7.19 -7.06
CA SER A 249 8.24 6.74 -8.29
C SER A 249 7.18 7.70 -8.82
N LEU A 250 6.36 8.32 -7.95
CA LEU A 250 5.18 9.07 -8.39
C LEU A 250 5.41 10.57 -8.53
N VAL A 251 6.22 11.18 -7.65
CA VAL A 251 6.42 12.65 -7.69
C VAL A 251 7.00 13.11 -9.03
N PRO A 252 8.03 12.46 -9.61
CA PRO A 252 8.58 12.87 -10.91
C PRO A 252 7.57 12.74 -12.07
N ARG A 253 6.55 11.88 -11.95
CA ARG A 253 5.52 11.70 -12.98
C ARG A 253 4.44 12.78 -12.94
N LEU A 254 4.37 13.51 -11.83
CA LEU A 254 3.43 14.60 -11.60
C LEU A 254 4.09 15.98 -11.76
N SER A 255 5.39 16.08 -12.00
CA SER A 255 6.12 17.36 -12.07
C SER A 255 5.81 18.24 -13.31
N GLY A 256 4.75 17.94 -14.06
CA GLY A 256 4.29 18.71 -15.22
C GLY A 256 3.23 19.76 -14.89
N VAL A 257 2.63 20.34 -15.95
CA VAL A 257 1.54 21.33 -15.84
C VAL A 257 0.26 20.65 -15.32
N PRO A 258 -0.52 21.28 -14.41
CA PRO A 258 -1.78 20.74 -13.93
C PRO A 258 -2.73 20.38 -15.08
N PRO A 259 -3.52 19.28 -14.96
CA PRO A 259 -4.54 18.98 -15.95
C PRO A 259 -5.52 20.16 -16.06
N ARG A 260 -5.95 20.51 -17.29
CA ARG A 260 -7.01 21.51 -17.46
C ARG A 260 -8.25 21.06 -16.68
N PRO A 261 -8.93 21.97 -15.96
CA PRO A 261 -10.21 21.63 -15.35
C PRO A 261 -11.13 21.06 -16.42
N LEU A 262 -11.78 19.94 -16.12
CA LEU A 262 -12.87 19.43 -16.95
C LEU A 262 -13.98 20.50 -16.88
N THR A 263 -14.04 21.36 -17.90
CA THR A 263 -15.19 22.22 -18.10
C THR A 263 -16.39 21.32 -18.34
N GLN A 264 -17.35 21.36 -17.42
CA GLN A 264 -18.67 20.77 -17.62
C GLN A 264 -19.33 21.55 -18.76
N ASP A 265 -19.46 20.92 -19.93
CA ASP A 265 -20.44 21.31 -20.97
C ASP A 265 -21.76 20.58 -20.70
#